data_AF-A0A2H0P510-F1
#
_entry.id   AF-A0A2H0P510-F1
#
_cell.length_a   1.000
_cell.length_b   1.000
_cell.length_c   1.000
_cell.angle_alpha   90.00
_cell.angle_beta   90.00
_cell.angle_gamma   90.00
#
_symmetry.space_group_name_H-M   'P 1'
#
loop_
_entity.id
_entity.type
_entity.pdbx_description
1 polymer ?
#
loop_
_entity_poly.entity_id
_entity_poly.type
_entity_poly.pdbx_seq_one_letter_code
_entity_poly.pdbx_strand_id
1 'polypeptide(L)'
;MTGAIGGPPNDPDGPDPEEIRELERSVRNRRMTSKEAESSVKDLGFDKKIPAQKAPFNSHGKPVFQKGNKFITPDADGHNGGVWKMFNRAGQRLGTFDKNLVRIGE
;
A
#
# COMPACT_ATOMS: atom_id res chain seq x y z
N MET A 1 -17.34 -16.07 -35.78
CA MET A 1 -16.95 -17.14 -34.85
C MET A 1 -16.13 -16.49 -33.76
N THR A 2 -16.73 -16.25 -32.59
CA THR A 2 -16.11 -15.54 -31.46
C THR A 2 -15.17 -16.51 -30.76
N GLY A 3 -13.87 -16.19 -30.73
CA GLY A 3 -12.86 -17.02 -30.09
C GLY A 3 -13.04 -17.05 -28.57
N ALA A 4 -13.19 -18.24 -28.01
CA ALA A 4 -13.09 -18.46 -26.58
C ALA A 4 -11.62 -18.30 -26.17
N ILE A 5 -11.34 -17.29 -25.35
CA ILE A 5 -10.09 -17.20 -24.60
C ILE A 5 -10.07 -18.37 -23.61
N GLY A 6 -9.27 -19.40 -23.92
CA GLY A 6 -9.03 -20.51 -23.01
C GLY A 6 -8.39 -19.97 -21.73
N GLY A 7 -9.07 -20.16 -20.59
CA GLY A 7 -8.43 -20.04 -19.29
C GLY A 7 -7.26 -21.02 -19.17
N PRO A 8 -6.33 -20.80 -18.23
CA PRO A 8 -5.23 -21.73 -18.02
C PRO A 8 -5.78 -23.15 -17.79
N PRO A 9 -5.06 -24.19 -18.25
CA PRO A 9 -5.45 -25.57 -17.99
C PRO A 9 -5.57 -25.78 -16.47
N ASN A 10 -6.66 -26.43 -16.05
CA ASN A 10 -6.80 -26.91 -14.68
C ASN A 10 -5.88 -28.13 -14.52
N ASP A 11 -4.60 -27.90 -14.23
CA ASP A 11 -3.67 -28.93 -13.80
C ASP A 11 -3.96 -29.26 -12.32
N PRO A 12 -4.46 -30.46 -11.99
CA PRO A 12 -4.87 -30.80 -10.62
C PRO A 12 -3.71 -30.97 -9.63
N ASP A 13 -2.46 -31.02 -10.11
CA ASP A 13 -1.23 -31.08 -9.32
C ASP A 13 -0.52 -29.72 -9.18
N GLY A 14 -1.09 -28.64 -9.73
CA GLY A 14 -0.60 -27.27 -9.54
C GLY A 14 -1.05 -26.66 -8.21
N PRO A 15 -0.34 -25.65 -7.66
CA PRO A 15 -0.80 -24.94 -6.47
C PRO A 15 -2.18 -24.31 -6.73
N ASP A 16 -3.07 -24.40 -5.74
CA ASP A 16 -4.41 -23.81 -5.81
C ASP A 16 -4.29 -22.31 -6.15
N PRO A 17 -5.05 -21.79 -7.14
CA PRO A 17 -5.11 -20.37 -7.45
C PRO A 17 -5.30 -19.45 -6.22
N GLU A 18 -6.04 -19.89 -5.19
CA GLU A 18 -6.19 -19.13 -3.95
C GLU A 18 -4.92 -19.13 -3.09
N GLU A 19 -4.12 -20.21 -3.12
CA GLU A 19 -2.82 -20.27 -2.46
C GLU A 19 -1.81 -19.32 -3.13
N ILE A 20 -1.81 -19.26 -4.47
CA ILE A 20 -1.01 -18.28 -5.23
C ILE A 20 -1.42 -16.85 -4.84
N ARG A 21 -2.73 -16.59 -4.79
CA ARG A 21 -3.27 -15.27 -4.45
C ARG A 21 -2.92 -14.84 -3.03
N GLU A 22 -2.99 -15.76 -2.07
CA GLU A 22 -2.60 -15.50 -0.68
C GLU A 22 -1.10 -15.27 -0.56
N LEU A 23 -0.28 -16.03 -1.29
CA LEU A 23 1.17 -15.83 -1.34
C LEU A 23 1.53 -14.45 -1.91
N GLU A 24 0.91 -14.04 -3.02
CA GLU A 24 1.11 -12.69 -3.57
C GLU A 24 0.65 -11.59 -2.62
N ARG A 25 -0.47 -11.79 -1.92
CA ARG A 25 -0.96 -10.87 -0.90
C ARG A 25 0.04 -10.76 0.23
N SER A 26 0.53 -11.88 0.74
CA SER A 26 1.54 -11.95 1.81
C SER A 26 2.85 -11.27 1.43
N VAL A 27 3.34 -11.47 0.20
CA VAL A 27 4.54 -10.80 -0.34
C VAL A 27 4.34 -9.28 -0.49
N ARG A 28 3.13 -8.83 -0.85
CA ARG A 28 2.79 -7.40 -0.88
C ARG A 28 2.64 -6.79 0.51
N ASN A 29 2.13 -7.58 1.45
CA ASN A 29 1.90 -7.22 2.86
C ASN A 29 3.18 -7.33 3.71
N ARG A 30 4.33 -7.68 3.10
CA ARG A 30 5.61 -7.74 3.80
C ARG A 30 5.91 -6.37 4.41
N ARG A 31 6.17 -6.34 5.72
CA ARG A 31 6.60 -5.16 6.45
C ARG A 31 7.84 -4.54 5.78
N MET A 32 7.78 -3.23 5.52
CA MET A 32 8.93 -2.43 5.11
C MET A 32 9.43 -1.62 6.30
N THR A 33 10.74 -1.43 6.40
CA THR A 33 11.30 -0.46 7.35
C THR A 33 10.95 0.96 6.93
N SER A 34 11.00 1.93 7.85
CA SER A 34 10.79 3.35 7.52
C SER A 34 11.70 3.83 6.39
N LYS A 35 12.95 3.34 6.35
CA LYS A 35 13.94 3.71 5.31
C LYS A 35 13.59 3.17 3.93
N GLU A 36 13.10 1.93 3.87
CA GLU A 36 12.63 1.32 2.62
C GLU A 36 11.35 2.02 2.13
N ALA A 37 10.43 2.28 3.05
CA ALA A 37 9.21 3.04 2.76
C ALA A 37 9.55 4.42 2.17
N GLU A 38 10.50 5.15 2.77
CA GLU A 38 11.00 6.43 2.26
C GLU A 38 11.64 6.35 0.87
N SER A 39 12.23 5.23 0.51
CA SER A 39 12.77 5.04 -0.85
C SER A 39 11.64 4.82 -1.85
N SER A 40 10.66 3.99 -1.48
CA SER A 40 9.51 3.65 -2.33
C SER A 40 8.54 4.79 -2.57
N VAL A 41 8.47 5.83 -1.71
CA VAL A 41 7.55 6.96 -1.95
C VAL A 41 7.81 7.69 -3.28
N LYS A 42 9.07 7.70 -3.74
CA LYS A 42 9.43 8.30 -5.03
C LYS A 42 8.86 7.47 -6.18
N ASP A 43 8.98 6.15 -6.10
CA ASP A 43 8.39 5.23 -7.09
C ASP A 43 6.86 5.34 -7.13
N LEU A 44 6.24 5.68 -5.99
CA LEU A 44 4.79 5.91 -5.86
C LEU A 44 4.35 7.31 -6.34
N GLY A 45 5.29 8.19 -6.69
CA GLY A 45 5.05 9.58 -7.10
C GLY A 45 4.60 10.50 -5.95
N PHE A 46 5.03 10.21 -4.72
CA PHE A 46 4.86 11.05 -3.55
C PHE A 46 6.14 11.88 -3.34
N ASP A 47 6.39 12.80 -4.25
CA ASP A 47 7.68 13.51 -4.37
C ASP A 47 7.92 14.55 -3.28
N LYS A 48 6.85 14.96 -2.58
CA LYS A 48 6.89 16.06 -1.62
C LYS A 48 6.82 15.54 -0.19
N LYS A 49 7.97 15.54 0.49
CA LYS A 49 8.03 15.36 1.96
C LYS A 49 7.62 16.66 2.64
N ILE A 50 6.62 16.60 3.52
CA ILE A 50 6.19 17.73 4.34
C ILE A 50 6.49 17.47 5.82
N PRO A 51 6.88 18.50 6.59
CA PRO A 51 7.01 18.39 8.04
C PRO A 51 5.66 18.02 8.68
N ALA A 52 5.69 17.21 9.75
CA ALA A 52 4.50 16.82 10.50
C ALA A 52 3.64 18.02 10.93
N GLN A 53 4.29 19.12 11.33
CA GLN A 53 3.62 20.37 11.74
C GLN A 53 2.83 21.08 10.63
N LYS A 54 3.12 20.77 9.36
CA LYS A 54 2.44 21.36 8.19
C LYS A 54 1.37 20.43 7.59
N ALA A 55 1.22 19.21 8.11
CA ALA A 55 0.20 18.28 7.64
C ALA A 55 -1.16 18.66 8.23
N PRO A 56 -2.28 18.40 7.51
CA PRO A 56 -3.63 18.67 8.02
C PRO A 56 -4.10 17.66 9.09
N PHE A 57 -3.19 16.84 9.64
CA PHE A 57 -3.45 15.81 10.63
C PHE A 57 -2.20 15.57 11.48
N ASN A 58 -2.38 14.99 12.68
CA ASN A 58 -1.26 14.64 13.55
C ASN A 58 -0.61 13.32 13.09
N SER A 59 0.62 13.37 12.59
CA SER A 59 1.38 12.18 12.17
C SER A 59 2.18 11.53 13.30
N HIS A 60 2.11 12.04 14.53
CA HIS A 60 2.93 11.60 15.67
C HIS A 60 4.44 11.65 15.40
N GLY A 61 4.90 12.73 14.76
CA GLY A 61 6.31 12.93 14.41
C GLY A 61 6.79 12.10 13.21
N LYS A 62 5.91 11.37 12.54
CA LYS A 62 6.25 10.60 11.33
C LYS A 62 6.40 11.50 10.12
N PRO A 63 7.26 11.13 9.16
CA PRO A 63 7.32 11.82 7.89
C PRO A 63 5.98 11.70 7.17
N VAL A 64 5.55 12.81 6.56
CA VAL A 64 4.33 12.88 5.76
C VAL A 64 4.74 13.15 4.32
N PHE A 65 4.20 12.39 3.38
CA PHE A 65 4.44 12.58 1.96
C PHE A 65 3.16 13.00 1.27
N GLN A 66 3.24 13.97 0.36
CA GLN A 66 2.10 14.55 -0.34
C GLN A 66 2.17 14.26 -1.84
N LYS A 67 1.03 13.86 -2.42
CA LYS A 67 0.80 13.76 -3.87
C LYS A 67 -0.55 14.42 -4.18
N GLY A 68 -0.52 15.60 -4.79
CA GLY A 68 -1.73 16.41 -5.04
C GLY A 68 -2.55 16.62 -3.74
N ASN A 69 -3.75 16.07 -3.70
CA ASN A 69 -4.71 16.18 -2.59
C ASN A 69 -4.67 15.00 -1.60
N LYS A 70 -3.69 14.10 -1.73
CA LYS A 70 -3.51 12.92 -0.87
C LYS A 70 -2.21 13.01 -0.09
N PHE A 71 -2.22 12.43 1.10
CA PHE A 71 -1.07 12.33 1.98
C PHE A 71 -0.88 10.88 2.41
N ILE A 72 0.36 10.44 2.59
CA ILE A 72 0.68 9.13 3.17
C ILE A 72 1.68 9.27 4.31
N THR A 73 1.56 8.37 5.29
CA THR A 73 2.55 8.17 6.36
C THR A 73 2.87 6.68 6.47
N PRO A 74 4.13 6.30 6.79
CA PRO A 74 4.46 4.91 7.05
C PRO A 74 3.65 4.37 8.25
N ASP A 75 3.10 3.17 8.11
CA ASP A 75 2.34 2.51 9.18
C ASP A 75 3.28 2.01 10.28
N ALA A 76 3.09 2.50 11.50
CA ALA A 76 4.00 2.26 12.63
C ALA A 76 3.83 0.87 13.23
N ASP A 77 2.57 0.51 13.39
CA ASP A 77 2.17 -0.62 14.21
C ASP A 77 2.41 -1.92 13.44
N GLY A 78 2.34 -1.86 12.10
CA GLY A 78 2.66 -2.97 11.20
C GLY A 78 1.91 -4.26 11.51
N HIS A 79 0.87 -4.24 12.36
CA HIS A 79 0.28 -5.43 12.95
C HIS A 79 -0.45 -6.28 11.91
N ASN A 80 -0.87 -5.71 10.78
CA ASN A 80 -1.60 -6.41 9.72
C ASN A 80 -1.03 -6.17 8.31
N GLY A 81 0.27 -5.85 8.22
CA GLY A 81 1.04 -5.67 6.98
C GLY A 81 0.67 -4.49 6.06
N GLY A 82 -0.06 -3.53 6.63
CA GLY A 82 -0.09 -2.17 6.09
C GLY A 82 1.30 -1.56 6.04
N VAL A 83 1.63 -0.93 4.92
CA VAL A 83 2.86 -0.13 4.77
C VAL A 83 2.54 1.36 4.87
N TRP A 84 1.36 1.76 4.39
CA TRP A 84 0.96 3.16 4.30
C TRP A 84 -0.41 3.41 4.95
N LYS A 85 -0.50 4.47 5.76
CA LYS A 85 -1.78 5.10 6.07
C LYS A 85 -1.98 6.26 5.10
N MET A 86 -3.13 6.33 4.42
CA MET A 86 -3.44 7.42 3.50
C MET A 86 -4.48 8.36 4.09
N PHE A 87 -4.35 9.65 3.79
CA PHE A 87 -5.23 10.71 4.23
C PHE A 87 -5.62 11.62 3.07
N ASN A 88 -6.79 12.24 3.16
CA ASN A 88 -7.21 13.29 2.23
C ASN A 88 -6.68 14.67 2.65
N ARG A 89 -6.97 15.70 1.85
CA ARG A 89 -6.60 17.10 2.14
C ARG A 89 -7.22 17.70 3.40
N ALA A 90 -8.32 17.13 3.89
CA ALA A 90 -8.93 17.50 5.16
C ALA A 90 -8.30 16.75 6.36
N GLY A 91 -7.30 15.89 6.14
CA GLY A 91 -6.66 15.10 7.19
C GLY A 91 -7.46 13.87 7.63
N GLN A 92 -8.53 13.50 6.91
CA GLN A 92 -9.31 12.31 7.20
C GLN A 92 -8.60 11.07 6.65
N ARG A 93 -8.50 10.02 7.46
CA ARG A 93 -7.90 8.73 7.07
C ARG A 93 -8.79 8.04 6.03
N LEU A 94 -8.19 7.63 4.92
CA LEU A 94 -8.84 6.89 3.83
C LEU A 94 -8.67 5.37 3.96
N GLY A 95 -7.67 4.92 4.72
CA GLY A 95 -7.44 3.51 5.00
C GLY A 95 -5.98 3.16 5.23
N THR A 96 -5.74 1.86 5.33
CA THR A 96 -4.42 1.22 5.29
C THR A 96 -4.17 0.60 3.93
N PHE A 97 -2.97 0.78 3.42
CA PHE A 97 -2.55 0.36 2.10
C PHE A 97 -1.25 -0.46 2.17
N ASP A 98 -1.12 -1.40 1.24
CA ASP A 98 0.12 -2.15 1.02
C ASP A 98 1.21 -1.26 0.38
N LYS A 99 2.41 -1.80 0.17
CA LYS A 99 3.54 -1.09 -0.43
C LYS A 99 3.26 -0.45 -1.79
N ASN A 100 2.28 -0.97 -2.54
CA ASN A 100 1.91 -0.52 -3.88
C ASN A 100 0.68 0.41 -3.87
N LEU A 101 0.24 0.87 -2.69
CA LEU A 101 -0.97 1.68 -2.51
C LEU A 101 -2.27 0.95 -2.90
N VAL A 102 -2.30 -0.37 -2.74
CA VAL A 102 -3.56 -1.14 -2.78
C VAL A 102 -4.18 -1.13 -1.38
N ARG A 103 -5.47 -0.80 -1.27
CA ARG A 103 -6.18 -0.74 0.02
C ARG A 103 -6.35 -2.15 0.58
N ILE A 104 -5.94 -2.36 1.83
CA ILE A 104 -6.04 -3.65 2.53
C ILE A 104 -6.93 -3.58 3.78
N GLY A 105 -7.24 -2.39 4.27
CA GLY A 105 -8.05 -2.20 5.48
C GLY A 105 -8.41 -0.74 5.72
N GLU A 106 -9.18 -0.50 6.77
CA GLU A 106 -9.68 0.83 7.14
C GLU A 106 -8.91 1.51 8.26
#